data_AF-R9JM27-F1
#
_entry.id   AF-R9JM27-F1
#
_cell.length_a   1.000
_cell.length_b   1.000
_cell.length_c   1.000
_cell.angle_alpha   90.00
_cell.angle_beta   90.00
_cell.angle_gamma   90.00
#
_symmetry.space_group_name_H-M   'P 1'
#
loop_
_entity.id
_entity.type
_entity.pdbx_description
1 polymer ?
#
loop_
_entity_poly.entity_id
_entity_poly.type
_entity_poly.pdbx_seq_one_letter_code
_entity_poly.pdbx_strand_id
1 'polypeptide(L)'
;MDSDVVLKDTYYIYTSMDLFNPQNSLLGQTVNFFVELTGKEPIKVKALYRLLVDTITLKSNYELECKEYKEVIEKKGITRTEFDNMIQKHIDISDAAVVGAKALIDDTYPLFSDRVKIKNALTQIVQDLILNKALRKTQDQIIQYISQHLEEFDKTIAENVKFLVKHFGSLFSIEYSIYDKQALCILILAKFQEGLL
;
A
#
# COMPACT_ATOMS: atom_id res chain seq x y z
N MET A 1 31.50 -39.54 -43.99
CA MET A 1 30.71 -40.42 -43.11
C MET A 1 30.48 -39.64 -41.85
N ASP A 2 29.28 -39.06 -41.72
CA ASP A 2 28.89 -38.31 -40.53
C ASP A 2 28.85 -39.27 -39.34
N SER A 3 29.57 -38.92 -38.27
CA SER A 3 29.52 -39.65 -37.02
C SER A 3 28.19 -39.35 -36.33
N ASP A 4 27.27 -40.30 -36.37
CA ASP A 4 26.00 -40.22 -35.64
C ASP A 4 26.26 -39.98 -34.14
N VAL A 5 25.68 -38.90 -33.62
CA VAL A 5 25.76 -38.55 -32.20
C VAL A 5 24.88 -39.51 -31.41
N VAL A 6 25.50 -40.41 -30.64
CA VAL A 6 24.79 -41.41 -29.81
C VAL A 6 24.43 -40.79 -28.45
N LEU A 7 23.17 -40.38 -28.30
CA LEU A 7 22.61 -39.81 -27.06
C LEU A 7 22.14 -40.92 -26.08
N LYS A 8 23.08 -41.67 -25.49
CA LYS A 8 22.76 -42.55 -24.34
C LYS A 8 22.73 -41.71 -23.05
N ASP A 9 21.77 -42.00 -22.18
CA ASP A 9 21.56 -41.33 -20.87
C ASP A 9 21.15 -39.85 -20.91
N THR A 10 20.43 -39.44 -21.96
CA THR A 10 19.85 -38.10 -22.04
C THR A 10 18.40 -38.11 -21.57
N TYR A 11 18.07 -37.26 -20.60
CA TYR A 11 16.71 -37.13 -20.07
C TYR A 11 16.14 -35.76 -20.47
N TYR A 12 14.94 -35.76 -21.05
CA TYR A 12 14.21 -34.53 -21.31
C TYR A 12 13.49 -34.09 -20.04
N ILE A 13 13.88 -32.94 -19.49
CA ILE A 13 13.17 -32.31 -18.37
C ILE A 13 12.16 -31.35 -18.97
N TYR A 14 10.89 -31.74 -18.99
CA TYR A 14 9.80 -30.81 -19.28
C TYR A 14 9.60 -29.89 -18.08
N THR A 15 9.93 -28.61 -18.24
CA THR A 15 9.68 -27.60 -17.23
C THR A 15 8.90 -26.44 -17.84
N SER A 16 7.89 -25.96 -17.10
CA SER A 16 7.18 -24.73 -17.44
C SER A 16 7.97 -23.46 -17.08
N MET A 17 9.17 -23.64 -16.50
CA MET A 17 10.05 -22.55 -16.13
C MET A 17 10.73 -21.98 -17.37
N ASP A 18 10.58 -20.67 -17.58
CA ASP A 18 11.25 -19.97 -18.67
C ASP A 18 12.74 -19.84 -18.37
N LEU A 19 13.55 -20.69 -19.02
CA LEU A 19 15.01 -20.67 -18.90
C LEU A 19 15.68 -19.73 -19.92
N PHE A 20 14.93 -19.22 -20.90
CA PHE A 20 15.47 -18.35 -21.94
C PHE A 20 15.42 -16.88 -21.52
N ASN A 21 14.29 -16.42 -20.98
CA ASN A 21 14.10 -15.05 -20.52
C ASN A 21 13.39 -14.96 -19.15
N PRO A 22 13.93 -15.61 -18.10
CA PRO A 22 13.27 -15.71 -16.79
C PRO A 22 12.88 -14.35 -16.21
N GLN A 23 13.65 -13.31 -16.49
CA GLN A 23 13.41 -11.93 -16.04
C GLN A 23 12.05 -11.37 -16.52
N ASN A 24 11.64 -11.68 -17.75
CA ASN A 24 10.37 -11.20 -18.29
C ASN A 24 9.19 -11.90 -17.61
N SER A 25 9.31 -13.21 -17.43
CA SER A 25 8.33 -14.03 -16.71
C SER A 25 8.19 -13.58 -15.25
N LEU A 26 9.30 -13.34 -14.56
CA LEU A 26 9.32 -12.85 -13.18
C LEU A 26 8.76 -11.43 -13.03
N LEU A 27 9.00 -10.54 -14.01
CA LEU A 27 8.41 -9.21 -14.02
C LEU A 27 6.88 -9.29 -14.10
N GLY A 28 6.35 -10.16 -14.97
CA GLY A 28 4.89 -10.41 -15.07
C GLY A 28 4.32 -10.97 -13.77
N GLN A 29 5.00 -11.94 -13.15
CA GLN A 29 4.60 -12.48 -11.85
C GLN A 29 4.63 -11.42 -10.75
N THR A 30 5.58 -10.49 -10.80
CA THR A 30 5.66 -9.37 -9.85
C THR A 30 4.45 -8.45 -9.97
N VAL A 31 3.96 -8.19 -11.19
CA VAL A 31 2.72 -7.43 -11.41
C VAL A 31 1.54 -8.16 -10.80
N ASN A 32 1.36 -9.44 -11.13
CA ASN A 32 0.24 -10.24 -10.64
C ASN A 32 0.23 -10.29 -9.11
N PHE A 33 1.38 -10.57 -8.50
CA PHE A 33 1.54 -10.54 -7.05
C PHE A 33 1.16 -9.20 -6.44
N PHE A 34 1.59 -8.08 -7.05
CA PHE A 34 1.27 -6.75 -6.54
C PHE A 34 -0.24 -6.45 -6.64
N VAL A 35 -0.88 -6.85 -7.74
CA VAL A 35 -2.33 -6.70 -7.94
C VAL A 35 -3.11 -7.57 -6.95
N GLU A 36 -2.70 -8.81 -6.71
CA GLU A 36 -3.31 -9.69 -5.71
C GLU A 36 -3.21 -9.10 -4.29
N LEU A 37 -2.07 -8.47 -3.98
CA LEU A 37 -1.81 -7.88 -2.66
C LEU A 37 -2.58 -6.56 -2.45
N THR A 38 -2.63 -5.71 -3.47
CA THR A 38 -3.06 -4.30 -3.34
C THR A 38 -4.38 -3.98 -4.05
N GLY A 39 -4.82 -4.83 -4.98
CA GLY A 39 -5.96 -4.59 -5.86
C GLY A 39 -5.72 -3.59 -6.99
N LYS A 40 -4.49 -3.05 -7.12
CA LYS A 40 -4.14 -2.04 -8.12
C LYS A 40 -2.87 -2.43 -8.88
N GLU A 41 -2.69 -1.88 -10.08
CA GLU A 41 -1.42 -2.02 -10.80
C GLU A 41 -0.30 -1.17 -10.15
N PRO A 42 0.95 -1.68 -10.11
CA PRO A 42 2.07 -0.94 -9.55
C PRO A 42 2.53 0.19 -10.47
N ILE A 43 2.82 1.37 -9.90
CA ILE A 43 3.58 2.40 -10.62
C ILE A 43 5.04 1.96 -10.76
N LYS A 44 5.65 2.19 -11.92
CA LYS A 44 7.07 1.89 -12.18
C LYS A 44 7.48 0.45 -11.83
N VAL A 45 6.75 -0.54 -12.35
CA VAL A 45 6.95 -1.99 -12.11
C VAL A 45 8.42 -2.44 -12.16
N LYS A 46 9.20 -1.97 -13.15
CA LYS A 46 10.63 -2.34 -13.27
C LYS A 46 11.45 -1.92 -12.05
N ALA A 47 11.12 -0.79 -11.43
CA ALA A 47 11.79 -0.31 -10.22
C ALA A 47 11.42 -1.17 -9.01
N LEU A 48 10.15 -1.54 -8.85
CA LEU A 48 9.69 -2.48 -7.82
C LEU A 48 10.40 -3.83 -7.94
N TYR A 49 10.40 -4.40 -9.15
CA TYR A 49 11.05 -5.69 -9.41
C TYR A 49 12.54 -5.64 -9.06
N ARG A 50 13.26 -4.61 -9.54
CA ARG A 50 14.69 -4.45 -9.25
C ARG A 50 14.93 -4.31 -7.74
N LEU A 51 14.13 -3.51 -7.05
CA LEU A 51 14.22 -3.33 -5.60
C LEU A 51 14.07 -4.67 -4.85
N LEU A 52 13.09 -5.49 -5.22
CA LEU A 52 12.86 -6.80 -4.61
C LEU A 52 14.03 -7.75 -4.88
N VAL A 53 14.47 -7.87 -6.13
CA VAL A 53 15.59 -8.74 -6.53
C VAL A 53 16.88 -8.32 -5.84
N ASP A 54 17.22 -7.02 -5.87
CA ASP A 54 18.44 -6.50 -5.24
C ASP A 54 18.42 -6.77 -3.73
N THR A 55 17.27 -6.56 -3.07
CA THR A 55 17.12 -6.80 -1.63
C THR A 55 17.26 -8.28 -1.29
N ILE A 56 16.55 -9.16 -2.02
CA ILE A 56 16.62 -10.60 -1.82
C ILE A 56 18.06 -11.10 -2.05
N THR A 57 18.70 -10.65 -3.13
CA THR A 57 20.07 -11.04 -3.48
C THR A 57 21.07 -10.59 -2.42
N LEU A 58 20.96 -9.34 -1.95
CA LEU A 58 21.83 -8.83 -0.90
C LEU A 58 21.70 -9.62 0.40
N LYS A 59 20.46 -9.97 0.78
CA LYS A 59 20.19 -10.74 2.00
C LYS A 59 20.57 -12.22 1.87
N SER A 60 20.38 -12.82 0.68
CA SER A 60 20.74 -14.23 0.42
C SER A 60 22.25 -14.45 0.34
N ASN A 61 23.00 -13.45 -0.13
CA ASN A 61 24.45 -13.55 -0.32
C ASN A 61 25.24 -13.32 0.98
N TYR A 62 24.59 -13.00 2.10
CA TYR A 62 25.28 -12.85 3.37
C TYR A 62 25.56 -14.24 3.99
N GLU A 63 26.79 -14.71 3.84
CA GLU A 63 27.20 -16.06 4.27
C GLU A 63 27.69 -16.14 5.72
N LEU A 64 28.06 -15.01 6.33
CA LEU A 64 28.64 -15.00 7.67
C LEU A 64 27.64 -15.47 8.74
N GLU A 65 28.18 -16.00 9.83
CA GLU A 65 27.42 -16.37 11.02
C GLU A 65 26.84 -15.11 11.68
N CYS A 66 25.54 -15.14 12.01
CA CYS A 66 24.87 -14.12 12.80
C CYS A 66 24.67 -14.66 14.22
N LYS A 67 25.23 -13.98 15.22
CA LYS A 67 25.17 -14.43 16.63
C LYS A 67 23.95 -13.88 17.34
N GLU A 68 23.42 -12.76 16.87
CA GLU A 68 22.25 -12.11 17.46
C GLU A 68 21.07 -12.05 16.50
N TYR A 69 19.85 -12.10 17.03
CA TYR A 69 18.62 -11.97 16.24
C TYR A 69 18.56 -10.64 15.47
N LYS A 70 19.10 -9.57 16.05
CA LYS A 70 19.17 -8.26 15.39
C LYS A 70 20.06 -8.30 14.14
N GLU A 71 21.18 -9.01 14.21
CA GLU A 71 22.05 -9.23 13.04
C GLU A 71 21.37 -10.05 11.96
N VAL A 72 20.58 -11.07 12.35
CA VAL A 72 19.78 -11.85 11.41
C VAL A 72 18.80 -10.95 10.67
N ILE A 73 18.04 -10.10 11.38
CA ILE A 73 17.12 -9.15 10.75
C ILE A 73 17.87 -8.22 9.79
N GLU A 74 18.97 -7.63 10.24
CA GLU A 74 19.68 -6.62 9.47
C GLU A 74 20.38 -7.22 8.23
N LYS A 75 20.96 -8.41 8.34
CA LYS A 75 21.82 -8.98 7.29
C LYS A 75 21.15 -10.04 6.42
N LYS A 76 20.17 -10.78 6.95
CA LYS A 76 19.51 -11.91 6.24
C LYS A 76 17.99 -11.79 6.14
N GLY A 77 17.36 -11.05 7.06
CA GLY A 77 15.90 -10.92 7.14
C GLY A 77 15.34 -9.77 6.30
N ILE A 78 14.06 -9.90 5.98
CA ILE A 78 13.19 -8.81 5.53
C ILE A 78 12.02 -8.79 6.50
N THR A 79 11.89 -7.71 7.28
CA THR A 79 10.77 -7.55 8.18
C THR A 79 9.50 -7.21 7.41
N ARG A 80 8.34 -7.47 8.03
CA ARG A 80 7.05 -7.10 7.45
C ARG A 80 6.97 -5.59 7.17
N THR A 81 7.41 -4.76 8.11
CA THR A 81 7.40 -3.30 7.95
C THR A 81 8.28 -2.86 6.78
N GLU A 82 9.48 -3.44 6.62
CA GLU A 82 10.34 -3.14 5.46
C GLU A 82 9.66 -3.54 4.15
N PHE A 83 9.08 -4.74 4.11
CA PHE A 83 8.36 -5.21 2.92
C PHE A 83 7.17 -4.31 2.57
N ASP A 84 6.32 -4.01 3.55
CA ASP A 84 5.17 -3.12 3.38
C ASP A 84 5.62 -1.75 2.84
N ASN A 85 6.73 -1.19 3.36
CA ASN A 85 7.31 0.05 2.86
C ASN A 85 7.82 -0.02 1.41
N MET A 86 8.35 -1.18 0.98
CA MET A 86 8.77 -1.40 -0.41
C MET A 86 7.57 -1.39 -1.36
N ILE A 87 6.46 -2.00 -0.94
CA ILE A 87 5.20 -2.07 -1.69
C ILE A 87 4.52 -0.69 -1.74
N GLN A 88 4.38 0.00 -0.60
CA GLN A 88 3.64 1.27 -0.50
C GLN A 88 4.13 2.37 -1.47
N LYS A 89 5.44 2.41 -1.75
CA LYS A 89 6.05 3.40 -2.67
C LYS A 89 5.63 3.22 -4.12
N HIS A 90 5.09 2.06 -4.47
CA HIS A 90 4.70 1.70 -5.83
C HIS A 90 3.19 1.58 -5.99
N ILE A 91 2.41 1.98 -4.99
CA ILE A 91 0.96 2.08 -5.08
C ILE A 91 0.59 3.37 -5.80
N ASP A 92 -0.29 3.28 -6.79
CA ASP A 92 -0.93 4.46 -7.36
C ASP A 92 -2.00 5.02 -6.40
N ILE A 93 -1.76 6.25 -5.95
CA ILE A 93 -2.64 7.02 -5.06
C ILE A 93 -3.54 7.98 -5.86
N SER A 94 -3.36 8.07 -7.19
CA SER A 94 -4.23 8.87 -8.04
C SER A 94 -5.63 8.24 -8.10
N ASP A 95 -6.51 8.82 -7.29
CA ASP A 95 -7.92 8.45 -7.14
C ASP A 95 -8.69 9.77 -7.13
N ALA A 96 -9.84 9.81 -7.81
CA ALA A 96 -10.70 10.99 -7.86
C ALA A 96 -11.01 11.47 -6.43
N ALA A 97 -11.31 10.54 -5.52
CA ALA A 97 -11.60 10.85 -4.14
C ALA A 97 -10.42 11.48 -3.39
N VAL A 98 -9.18 11.16 -3.77
CA VAL A 98 -7.98 11.75 -3.17
C VAL A 98 -7.76 13.18 -3.70
N VAL A 99 -8.11 13.43 -4.96
CA VAL A 99 -8.12 14.79 -5.51
C VAL A 99 -9.21 15.63 -4.84
N GLY A 100 -10.43 15.11 -4.73
CA GLY A 100 -11.53 15.73 -4.01
C GLY A 100 -11.19 16.01 -2.55
N ALA A 101 -10.59 15.05 -1.85
CA ALA A 101 -10.13 15.23 -0.47
C ALA A 101 -9.07 16.34 -0.33
N LYS A 102 -8.12 16.45 -1.28
CA LYS A 102 -7.12 17.54 -1.27
C LYS A 102 -7.78 18.91 -1.47
N ALA A 103 -8.77 19.01 -2.34
CA ALA A 103 -9.54 20.23 -2.54
C ALA A 103 -10.33 20.61 -1.27
N LEU A 104 -11.02 19.64 -0.65
CA LEU A 104 -11.71 19.84 0.62
C LEU A 104 -10.78 20.35 1.72
N ILE A 105 -9.55 19.84 1.81
CA ILE A 105 -8.56 20.32 2.79
C ILE A 105 -8.22 21.79 2.54
N ASP A 106 -8.01 22.19 1.28
CA ASP A 106 -7.68 23.58 0.93
C ASP A 106 -8.82 24.55 1.27
N ASP A 107 -10.06 24.14 1.04
CA ASP A 107 -11.25 24.96 1.32
C ASP A 107 -11.60 25.01 2.80
N THR A 108 -11.39 23.91 3.53
CA THR A 108 -11.83 23.75 4.92
C THR A 108 -10.86 24.38 5.93
N TYR A 109 -9.55 24.30 5.68
CA TYR A 109 -8.54 24.73 6.65
C TYR A 109 -7.86 26.02 6.19
N PRO A 110 -7.89 27.11 6.96
CA PRO A 110 -7.29 28.38 6.53
C PRO A 110 -5.77 28.40 6.69
N LEU A 111 -5.23 27.67 7.66
CA LEU A 111 -3.80 27.69 7.98
C LEU A 111 -3.03 26.76 7.04
N PHE A 112 -2.00 27.31 6.39
CA PHE A 112 -1.10 26.55 5.52
C PHE A 112 -0.46 25.35 6.23
N SER A 113 -0.07 25.51 7.50
CA SER A 113 0.52 24.43 8.30
C SER A 113 -0.41 23.22 8.43
N ASP A 114 -1.70 23.47 8.60
CA ASP A 114 -2.69 22.41 8.80
C ASP A 114 -2.97 21.71 7.48
N ARG A 115 -3.08 22.47 6.38
CA ARG A 115 -3.21 21.91 5.03
C ARG A 115 -2.08 20.94 4.71
N VAL A 116 -0.84 21.33 4.96
CA VAL A 116 0.34 20.48 4.68
C VAL A 116 0.31 19.23 5.55
N LYS A 117 0.05 19.35 6.85
CA LYS A 117 0.02 18.20 7.76
C LYS A 117 -1.08 17.21 7.38
N ILE A 118 -2.28 17.69 7.09
CA ILE A 118 -3.41 16.84 6.74
C ILE A 118 -3.23 16.22 5.35
N LYS A 119 -2.65 16.92 4.37
CA LYS A 119 -2.35 16.35 3.05
C LYS A 119 -1.28 15.25 3.11
N ASN A 120 -0.26 15.43 3.96
CA ASN A 120 0.74 14.39 4.20
C ASN A 120 0.10 13.17 4.89
N ALA A 121 -0.71 13.42 5.92
CA ALA A 121 -1.48 12.38 6.60
C ALA A 121 -2.44 11.64 5.64
N LEU A 122 -3.10 12.35 4.72
CA LEU A 122 -3.97 11.77 3.69
C LEU A 122 -3.23 10.79 2.79
N THR A 123 -2.01 11.16 2.37
CA THR A 123 -1.18 10.27 1.55
C THR A 123 -0.85 8.99 2.29
N GLN A 124 -0.49 9.09 3.57
CA GLN A 124 -0.22 7.93 4.43
C GLN A 124 -1.48 7.08 4.65
N ILE A 125 -2.62 7.71 4.96
CA ILE A 125 -3.90 7.01 5.18
C ILE A 125 -4.32 6.20 3.95
N VAL A 126 -4.18 6.75 2.74
CA VAL A 126 -4.55 6.02 1.52
C VAL A 126 -3.68 4.78 1.32
N GLN A 127 -2.38 4.87 1.62
CA GLN A 127 -1.48 3.72 1.59
C GLN A 127 -1.81 2.70 2.66
N ASP A 128 -2.07 3.16 3.88
CA ASP A 128 -2.41 2.30 5.01
C ASP A 128 -3.74 1.59 4.79
N LEU A 129 -4.74 2.21 4.18
CA LEU A 129 -6.02 1.56 3.85
C LEU A 129 -5.87 0.35 2.92
N ILE A 130 -4.77 0.25 2.16
CA ILE A 130 -4.51 -0.87 1.26
C ILE A 130 -3.88 -2.06 2.01
N LEU A 131 -3.14 -1.83 3.10
CA LEU A 131 -2.43 -2.89 3.81
C LEU A 131 -3.01 -3.19 5.21
N ASN A 132 -3.60 -2.19 5.86
CA ASN A 132 -4.08 -2.25 7.23
C ASN A 132 -5.57 -2.63 7.29
N LYS A 133 -5.83 -3.90 7.63
CA LYS A 133 -7.18 -4.43 7.82
C LYS A 133 -7.96 -3.74 8.95
N ALA A 134 -7.28 -3.30 10.02
CA ALA A 134 -7.96 -2.63 11.13
C ALA A 134 -8.43 -1.23 10.70
N LEU A 135 -7.60 -0.49 9.98
CA LEU A 135 -7.97 0.83 9.45
C LEU A 135 -9.14 0.74 8.46
N ARG A 136 -9.17 -0.29 7.59
CA ARG A 136 -10.32 -0.56 6.72
C ARG A 136 -11.60 -0.82 7.51
N LYS A 137 -11.54 -1.63 8.57
CA LYS A 137 -12.71 -1.88 9.42
C LYS A 137 -13.23 -0.58 10.05
N THR A 138 -12.34 0.30 10.50
CA THR A 138 -12.72 1.62 11.01
C THR A 138 -13.35 2.49 9.92
N GLN A 139 -12.81 2.47 8.70
CA GLN A 139 -13.38 3.15 7.54
C GLN A 139 -14.81 2.66 7.26
N ASP A 140 -15.03 1.34 7.22
CA ASP A 140 -16.33 0.74 6.93
C ASP A 140 -17.37 1.11 7.98
N GLN A 141 -16.99 1.17 9.26
CA GLN A 141 -17.87 1.60 10.35
C GLN A 141 -18.27 3.07 10.23
N ILE A 142 -17.33 3.93 9.85
CA ILE A 142 -17.63 5.36 9.63
C ILE A 142 -18.56 5.52 8.42
N ILE A 143 -18.30 4.82 7.32
CA ILE A 143 -19.16 4.84 6.12
C ILE A 143 -20.57 4.39 6.48
N GLN A 144 -20.70 3.23 7.14
CA GLN A 144 -22.00 2.69 7.55
C GLN A 144 -22.78 3.68 8.42
N TYR A 145 -22.12 4.34 9.37
CA TYR A 145 -22.76 5.35 10.20
C TYR A 145 -23.26 6.54 9.38
N ILE A 146 -22.42 7.11 8.51
CA ILE A 146 -22.80 8.26 7.67
C ILE A 146 -24.00 7.89 6.78
N SER A 147 -23.99 6.70 6.18
CA SER A 147 -25.11 6.22 5.34
C SER A 147 -26.43 6.08 6.13
N GLN A 148 -26.36 5.71 7.40
CA GLN A 148 -27.55 5.53 8.25
C GLN A 148 -28.05 6.85 8.87
N HIS A 149 -27.16 7.83 9.02
CA HIS A 149 -27.41 9.08 9.75
C HIS A 149 -27.11 10.32 8.89
N LEU A 150 -27.39 10.28 7.59
CA LEU A 150 -27.01 11.33 6.65
C LEU A 150 -27.59 12.71 6.99
N GLU A 151 -28.76 12.72 7.64
CA GLU A 151 -29.43 13.93 8.15
C GLU A 151 -28.62 14.67 9.22
N GLU A 152 -27.69 14.00 9.93
CA GLU A 152 -26.85 14.61 10.96
C GLU A 152 -25.66 15.42 10.39
N PHE A 153 -25.46 15.37 9.06
CA PHE A 153 -24.31 15.94 8.35
C PHE A 153 -24.61 17.25 7.60
N ASP A 154 -25.63 18.01 8.01
CA ASP A 154 -26.01 19.32 7.42
C ASP A 154 -25.02 20.47 7.68
N LYS A 155 -23.91 20.19 8.36
CA LYS A 155 -22.94 21.17 8.86
C LYS A 155 -21.80 21.40 7.88
N THR A 156 -20.93 22.36 8.22
CA THR A 156 -19.70 22.56 7.44
C THR A 156 -18.82 21.31 7.49
N ILE A 157 -18.00 21.11 6.44
CA ILE A 157 -17.05 19.98 6.38
C ILE A 157 -16.14 19.96 7.62
N ALA A 158 -15.69 21.12 8.10
CA ALA A 158 -14.87 21.22 9.31
C ALA A 158 -15.57 20.65 10.55
N GLU A 159 -16.87 20.94 10.70
CA GLU A 159 -17.68 20.48 11.83
C GLU A 159 -18.00 19.00 11.74
N ASN A 160 -18.32 18.52 10.53
CA ASN A 160 -18.54 17.09 10.26
C ASN A 160 -17.27 16.27 10.57
N VAL A 161 -16.10 16.76 10.15
CA VAL A 161 -14.81 16.11 10.48
C VAL A 161 -14.57 16.10 11.98
N LYS A 162 -14.78 17.21 12.69
CA LYS A 162 -14.63 17.26 14.16
C LYS A 162 -15.58 16.29 14.86
N PHE A 163 -16.82 16.20 14.40
CA PHE A 163 -17.82 15.28 14.92
C PHE A 163 -17.38 13.83 14.74
N LEU A 164 -16.99 13.44 13.52
CA LEU A 164 -16.52 12.08 13.21
C LEU A 164 -15.28 11.71 14.02
N VAL A 165 -14.29 12.60 14.11
CA VAL A 165 -13.08 12.36 14.89
C VAL A 165 -13.38 12.21 16.38
N LYS A 166 -14.35 12.96 16.92
CA LYS A 166 -14.79 12.82 18.32
C LYS A 166 -15.52 11.50 18.56
N HIS A 167 -16.37 11.09 17.62
CA HIS A 167 -17.20 9.89 17.76
C HIS A 167 -16.41 8.60 17.56
N PHE A 168 -15.52 8.57 16.56
CA PHE A 168 -14.78 7.37 16.14
C PHE A 168 -13.30 7.38 16.53
N GLY A 169 -12.81 8.46 17.14
CA GLY A 169 -11.39 8.65 17.43
C GLY A 169 -10.74 7.58 18.31
N SER A 170 -11.54 6.85 19.11
CA SER A 170 -11.12 5.73 19.96
C SER A 170 -10.92 4.41 19.19
N LEU A 171 -11.46 4.28 17.97
CA LEU A 171 -11.28 3.09 17.13
C LEU A 171 -9.93 3.04 16.42
N PHE A 172 -9.24 4.18 16.34
CA PHE A 172 -7.92 4.25 15.75
C PHE A 172 -6.85 3.74 16.72
N SER A 173 -5.87 3.01 16.20
CA SER A 173 -4.65 2.68 16.94
C SER A 173 -3.96 3.93 17.46
N ILE A 174 -3.20 3.79 18.56
CA ILE A 174 -2.48 4.89 19.21
C ILE A 174 -1.41 5.54 18.30
N GLU A 175 -0.97 4.83 17.26
CA GLU A 175 -0.02 5.30 16.26
C GLU A 175 -0.58 6.41 15.34
N TYR A 176 -1.91 6.55 15.24
CA TYR A 176 -2.55 7.55 14.39
C TYR A 176 -2.75 8.88 15.11
N SER A 177 -2.14 9.92 14.55
CA SER A 177 -2.25 11.30 15.04
C SER A 177 -3.63 11.89 14.76
N ILE A 178 -3.91 13.07 15.33
CA ILE A 178 -5.14 13.80 15.05
C ILE A 178 -5.29 14.15 13.55
N TYR A 179 -4.18 14.43 12.87
CA TYR A 179 -4.18 14.76 11.44
C TYR A 179 -4.52 13.54 10.58
N ASP A 180 -4.09 12.35 11.00
CA ASP A 180 -4.42 11.09 10.31
C ASP A 180 -5.92 10.77 10.44
N LYS A 181 -6.48 10.97 11.64
CA LYS A 181 -7.92 10.79 11.88
C LYS A 181 -8.75 11.77 11.04
N GLN A 182 -8.33 13.03 10.99
CA GLN A 182 -8.96 14.05 10.15
C GLN A 182 -8.87 13.68 8.66
N ALA A 183 -7.69 13.24 8.21
CA ALA A 183 -7.47 12.87 6.82
C ALA A 183 -8.37 11.70 6.38
N LEU A 184 -8.53 10.67 7.23
CA LEU A 184 -9.47 9.57 6.94
C LEU A 184 -10.91 10.06 6.82
N CYS A 185 -11.36 10.91 7.75
CA CYS A 185 -12.72 11.44 7.71
C CYS A 185 -12.97 12.29 6.45
N ILE A 186 -12.01 13.13 6.07
CA ILE A 186 -12.11 13.95 4.85
C ILE A 186 -12.14 13.07 3.60
N LEU A 187 -11.31 12.03 3.54
CA LEU A 187 -11.31 11.07 2.43
C LEU A 187 -12.68 10.39 2.28
N ILE A 188 -13.30 9.98 3.39
CA ILE A 188 -14.63 9.37 3.37
C ILE A 188 -15.69 10.36 2.89
N LEU A 189 -15.68 11.59 3.40
CA LEU A 189 -16.61 12.64 2.96
C LEU A 189 -16.45 12.97 1.48
N ALA A 190 -15.22 13.01 0.96
CA ALA A 190 -14.95 13.19 -0.47
C ALA A 190 -15.57 12.04 -1.29
N LYS A 191 -15.42 10.79 -0.85
CA LYS A 191 -16.04 9.63 -1.51
C LYS A 191 -17.57 9.70 -1.53
N PHE A 192 -18.19 10.17 -0.45
CA PHE A 192 -19.65 10.41 -0.41
C PHE A 192 -20.07 11.49 -1.41
N GLN A 193 -19.32 12.59 -1.51
CA GLN A 193 -19.62 13.68 -2.46
C GLN A 193 -19.49 13.26 -3.92
N GLU A 194 -18.53 12.39 -4.23
CA GLU A 194 -18.28 11.88 -5.58
C GLU A 194 -19.15 10.66 -5.94
N GLY A 195 -19.90 10.09 -4.99
CA GLY A 195 -20.74 8.91 -5.21
C GLY A 195 -19.94 7.61 -5.42
N LEU A 196 -18.76 7.50 -4.80
CA LEU A 196 -17.79 6.41 -4.98
C LEU A 196 -17.85 5.33 -3.87
N LEU A 197 -18.97 5.21 -3.16
CA LEU A 197 -19.17 4.31 -2.02
C LEU A 197 -20.16 3.19 -2.32
#